data_AF-A0A3B9SUM5-F1
#
_entry.id   AF-A0A3B9SUM5-F1
#
_cell.length_a   1.000
_cell.length_b   1.000
_cell.length_c   1.000
_cell.angle_alpha   90.00
_cell.angle_beta   90.00
_cell.angle_gamma   90.00
#
_symmetry.space_group_name_H-M   'P 1'
#
loop_
_entity.id
_entity.type
_entity.pdbx_description
1 polymer ?
#
loop_
_entity_poly.entity_id
_entity_poly.type
_entity_poly.pdbx_seq_one_letter_code
_entity_poly.pdbx_strand_id
1 'polypeptide(L)'
;MGKNIVLYGFMGVGKSTIGRLLAYRLGWEFIDTDARIEELAGKTIPQIFAQEGEACFREKESQLVKELARQEKLVIATGGGMVVNPVNAALLKQSGIFIYLVADPAVIYRR
;
A
#
# COMPACT_ATOMS: atom_id res chain seq x y z
N MET A 1 -22.20 -3.62 2.46
CA MET A 1 -21.03 -4.08 1.69
C MET A 1 -19.88 -3.15 2.00
N GLY A 2 -18.80 -3.67 2.60
CA GLY A 2 -17.70 -2.84 3.10
C GLY A 2 -16.61 -2.72 2.06
N LYS A 3 -16.71 -1.76 1.15
CA LYS A 3 -15.65 -1.47 0.17
C LYS A 3 -14.36 -1.06 0.89
N ASN A 4 -13.20 -1.44 0.37
CA ASN A 4 -11.91 -1.06 0.96
C ASN A 4 -11.68 0.47 0.91
N ILE A 5 -10.76 0.98 1.72
CA ILE A 5 -10.19 2.31 1.57
C ILE A 5 -8.71 2.15 1.26
N VAL A 6 -8.27 2.68 0.12
CA VAL A 6 -6.90 2.56 -0.36
C VAL A 6 -6.27 3.95 -0.35
N LEU A 7 -5.19 4.09 0.40
CA LEU A 7 -4.40 5.29 0.54
C LEU A 7 -3.13 5.16 -0.30
N TYR A 8 -2.98 6.02 -1.31
CA TYR A 8 -1.79 6.06 -2.15
C TYR A 8 -1.16 7.46 -2.14
N GLY A 9 0.10 7.54 -2.55
CA GLY A 9 0.87 8.78 -2.61
C GLY A 9 2.34 8.56 -2.25
N PHE A 10 3.14 9.62 -2.34
CA PHE A 10 4.58 9.54 -2.16
C PHE A 10 4.96 9.07 -0.74
N MET A 11 6.18 8.55 -0.56
CA MET A 11 6.68 8.23 0.78
C MET A 11 6.67 9.49 1.68
N GLY A 12 6.45 9.32 2.98
CA GLY A 12 6.42 10.44 3.93
C GLY A 12 5.14 11.29 3.92
N VAL A 13 4.17 11.08 3.02
CA VAL A 13 2.89 11.85 3.03
C VAL A 13 1.95 11.51 4.20
N GLY A 14 2.24 10.42 4.94
CA GLY A 14 1.50 10.04 6.15
C GLY A 14 0.47 8.91 5.98
N LYS A 15 0.57 8.11 4.91
CA LYS A 15 -0.34 6.99 4.61
C LYS A 15 -0.54 6.06 5.79
N SER A 16 0.55 5.57 6.40
CA SER A 16 0.44 4.59 7.50
C SER A 16 -0.14 5.21 8.78
N THR A 17 0.16 6.49 9.07
CA THR A 17 -0.42 7.19 10.23
C THR A 17 -1.92 7.42 10.05
N ILE A 18 -2.33 7.99 8.91
CA ILE A 18 -3.75 8.23 8.61
C ILE A 18 -4.52 6.90 8.51
N GLY A 19 -3.93 5.90 7.87
CA GLY A 19 -4.53 4.59 7.67
C GLY A 19 -4.83 3.87 8.99
N ARG A 20 -3.88 3.85 9.93
CA ARG A 20 -4.11 3.27 11.27
C ARG A 20 -5.25 3.95 12.03
N LEU A 21 -5.28 5.29 12.01
CA LEU A 21 -6.34 6.06 12.67
C LEU A 21 -7.71 5.81 12.04
N LEU A 22 -7.75 5.74 10.70
CA LEU A 22 -8.97 5.48 9.96
C LEU A 22 -9.49 4.06 10.22
N ALA A 23 -8.62 3.06 10.16
CA ALA A 23 -8.96 1.67 10.45
C ALA A 23 -9.53 1.51 11.86
N TYR A 24 -8.87 2.12 12.86
CA TYR A 24 -9.35 2.14 14.24
C TYR A 24 -10.75 2.73 14.37
N ARG A 25 -11.01 3.90 13.75
CA ARG A 25 -12.33 4.55 13.79
C ARG A 25 -13.44 3.75 13.09
N LEU A 26 -13.09 2.99 12.07
CA LEU A 26 -14.04 2.16 11.32
C LEU A 26 -14.21 0.75 11.91
N GLY A 27 -13.35 0.34 12.84
CA GLY A 27 -13.27 -1.05 13.29
C GLY A 27 -12.82 -2.01 12.19
N TRP A 28 -11.96 -1.52 11.29
CA TRP A 28 -11.46 -2.23 10.11
C TRP A 28 -10.00 -2.63 10.30
N GLU A 29 -9.50 -3.54 9.47
CA GLU A 29 -8.09 -3.93 9.48
C GLU A 29 -7.24 -2.91 8.71
N PHE A 30 -6.06 -2.59 9.24
CA PHE A 30 -5.08 -1.75 8.56
C PHE A 30 -3.98 -2.62 7.94
N ILE A 31 -3.71 -2.43 6.65
CA ILE A 31 -2.64 -3.10 5.92
C ILE A 31 -1.67 -2.04 5.37
N ASP A 32 -0.39 -2.18 5.69
CA ASP A 32 0.70 -1.50 4.99
C ASP A 32 1.33 -2.49 4.02
N THR A 33 1.26 -2.24 2.71
CA THR A 33 1.66 -3.23 1.71
C THR A 33 3.14 -3.53 1.73
N ASP A 34 3.98 -2.53 2.06
CA ASP A 34 5.43 -2.72 2.13
C ASP A 34 5.77 -3.67 3.28
N ALA A 35 5.23 -3.39 4.48
CA ALA A 35 5.41 -4.26 5.65
C ALA A 35 4.84 -5.67 5.42
N ARG A 36 3.69 -5.78 4.74
CA ARG A 36 3.08 -7.08 4.44
C ARG A 36 3.94 -7.90 3.47
N ILE A 37 4.57 -7.26 2.47
CA ILE A 37 5.50 -7.95 1.57
C ILE A 37 6.73 -8.43 2.36
N GLU A 38 7.28 -7.60 3.26
CA GLU A 38 8.43 -8.01 4.08
C GLU A 38 8.12 -9.20 4.98
N GLU A 39 6.94 -9.19 5.61
CA GLU A 39 6.45 -10.29 6.44
C GLU A 39 6.31 -11.59 5.63
N LEU A 40 5.66 -11.54 4.46
CA LEU A 40 5.48 -12.70 3.59
C LEU A 40 6.79 -13.23 3.01
N ALA A 41 7.75 -12.33 2.72
CA ALA A 41 9.05 -12.70 2.16
C ALA A 41 10.07 -13.15 3.23
N GLY A 42 9.83 -12.84 4.51
CA GLY A 42 10.82 -13.03 5.58
C GLY A 42 12.09 -12.20 5.39
N LYS A 43 12.01 -11.11 4.61
CA LYS A 43 13.12 -10.27 4.19
C LYS A 43 12.67 -8.82 4.10
N THR A 44 13.54 -7.89 4.44
CA THR A 44 13.31 -6.46 4.20
C THR A 44 13.28 -6.17 2.70
N ILE A 45 12.58 -5.10 2.29
CA ILE A 45 12.54 -4.68 0.88
C ILE A 45 13.96 -4.48 0.31
N PRO A 46 14.91 -3.80 0.99
CA PRO A 46 16.29 -3.71 0.51
C PRO A 46 16.95 -5.08 0.28
N GLN A 47 16.69 -6.08 1.12
CA GLN A 47 17.20 -7.43 0.94
C GLN A 47 16.56 -8.13 -0.28
N ILE A 48 15.25 -7.95 -0.50
CA ILE A 48 14.56 -8.47 -1.70
C ILE A 48 15.19 -7.86 -2.95
N PHE A 49 15.37 -6.54 -2.99
CA PHE A 49 16.00 -5.87 -4.13
C PHE A 49 17.44 -6.36 -4.36
N ALA A 50 18.23 -6.54 -3.31
CA ALA A 50 19.63 -6.98 -3.42
C ALA A 50 19.78 -8.45 -3.85
N GLN A 51 18.86 -9.33 -3.46
CA GLN A 51 18.97 -10.78 -3.66
C GLN A 51 18.13 -11.31 -4.82
N GLU A 52 16.95 -10.73 -5.03
CA GLU A 52 15.92 -11.19 -5.98
C GLU A 52 15.66 -10.17 -7.10
N GLY A 53 16.13 -8.94 -6.94
CA GLY A 53 15.97 -7.86 -7.91
C GLY A 53 14.62 -7.17 -7.84
N GLU A 54 14.55 -5.98 -8.46
CA GLU A 54 13.33 -5.17 -8.49
C GLU A 54 12.17 -5.87 -9.18
N ALA A 55 12.42 -6.60 -10.28
CA ALA A 55 11.37 -7.30 -11.02
C ALA A 55 10.61 -8.28 -10.12
N CYS A 56 11.31 -9.05 -9.30
CA CYS A 56 10.69 -9.96 -8.34
C CYS A 56 9.87 -9.21 -7.28
N PHE A 57 10.37 -8.08 -6.78
CA PHE A 57 9.59 -7.23 -5.87
C PHE A 57 8.29 -6.72 -6.51
N ARG A 58 8.33 -6.28 -7.78
CA ARG A 58 7.12 -5.84 -8.51
C ARG A 58 6.11 -6.97 -8.73
N GLU A 59 6.58 -8.20 -8.93
CA GLU A 59 5.71 -9.38 -8.98
C GLU A 59 5.03 -9.63 -7.64
N LYS A 60 5.77 -9.57 -6.52
CA LYS A 60 5.21 -9.69 -5.16
C LYS A 60 4.18 -8.60 -4.87
N GLU A 61 4.46 -7.34 -5.25
CA GLU A 61 3.48 -6.25 -5.17
C GLU A 61 2.18 -6.61 -5.90
N SER A 62 2.30 -7.09 -7.14
CA SER A 62 1.16 -7.41 -7.99
C SER A 62 0.36 -8.62 -7.50
N GLN A 63 1.02 -9.60 -6.88
CA GLN A 63 0.36 -10.73 -6.21
C GLN A 63 -0.43 -10.25 -5.00
N LEU A 64 0.19 -9.44 -4.12
CA LEU A 64 -0.47 -8.91 -2.94
C LEU A 64 -1.69 -8.05 -3.31
N VAL A 65 -1.61 -7.22 -4.36
CA VAL A 65 -2.77 -6.44 -4.83
C VAL A 65 -3.94 -7.35 -5.22
N LYS A 66 -3.69 -8.44 -5.93
CA LYS A 66 -4.76 -9.39 -6.33
C LYS A 66 -5.44 -10.03 -5.12
N GLU A 67 -4.68 -10.29 -4.06
CA GLU A 67 -5.21 -10.84 -2.81
C GLU A 67 -6.06 -9.81 -2.06
N LEU A 68 -5.50 -8.62 -1.82
CA LEU A 68 -6.18 -7.55 -1.08
C LEU A 68 -7.42 -7.03 -1.80
N ALA A 69 -7.40 -6.97 -3.14
CA ALA A 69 -8.54 -6.51 -3.93
C ALA A 69 -9.77 -7.43 -3.84
N ARG A 70 -9.61 -8.67 -3.37
CA ARG A 70 -10.71 -9.63 -3.14
C ARG A 70 -11.26 -9.60 -1.72
N GLN A 71 -10.60 -8.88 -0.81
CA GLN A 71 -11.04 -8.71 0.56
C GLN A 71 -11.90 -7.45 0.71
N GLU A 72 -12.61 -7.35 1.83
CA GLU A 72 -13.48 -6.22 2.18
C GLU A 72 -13.10 -5.66 3.55
N LYS A 73 -13.51 -4.41 3.82
CA LYS A 73 -13.29 -3.72 5.09
C LYS A 73 -11.82 -3.58 5.50
N LEU A 74 -10.96 -3.32 4.51
CA LEU A 74 -9.56 -2.99 4.73
C LEU A 74 -9.30 -1.50 4.57
N VAL A 75 -8.36 -0.98 5.35
CA VAL A 75 -7.67 0.30 5.08
C VAL A 75 -6.24 -0.02 4.64
N ILE A 76 -5.95 0.19 3.36
CA ILE A 76 -4.73 -0.24 2.70
C ILE A 76 -3.84 0.98 2.43
N ALA A 77 -2.66 1.06 3.03
CA ALA A 77 -1.61 2.00 2.66
C ALA A 77 -0.67 1.32 1.65
N THR A 78 -0.60 1.85 0.43
CA THR A 78 0.22 1.25 -0.64
C THR A 78 1.65 1.76 -0.60
N GLY A 79 2.62 0.92 -1.01
CA GLY A 79 3.97 1.36 -1.37
C GLY A 79 3.92 2.40 -2.49
N GLY A 80 4.91 3.30 -2.53
CA GLY A 80 4.90 4.43 -3.48
C GLY A 80 4.93 4.00 -4.95
N GLY A 81 5.57 2.88 -5.27
CA GLY A 81 5.67 2.32 -6.62
C GLY A 81 4.49 1.44 -7.05
N MET A 82 3.69 0.94 -6.09
CA MET A 82 2.66 -0.07 -6.36
C MET A 82 1.62 0.39 -7.38
N VAL A 83 1.24 1.67 -7.32
CA VAL A 83 0.22 2.29 -8.18
C VAL A 83 0.74 2.76 -9.54
N VAL A 84 2.05 2.64 -9.79
CA VAL A 84 2.64 2.93 -11.11
C VAL A 84 2.24 1.85 -12.11
N ASN A 85 2.05 0.61 -11.66
CA ASN A 85 1.50 -0.44 -12.50
C ASN A 85 -0.01 -0.21 -12.73
N PRO A 86 -0.45 0.00 -13.99
CA PRO A 86 -1.84 0.34 -14.28
C PRO A 86 -2.83 -0.77 -13.92
N VAL A 87 -2.40 -2.04 -13.97
CA VAL A 87 -3.24 -3.19 -13.56
C VAL A 87 -3.47 -3.17 -12.06
N ASN A 88 -2.44 -2.92 -11.27
CA ASN A 88 -2.56 -2.83 -9.82
C ASN A 88 -3.44 -1.65 -9.40
N ALA A 89 -3.24 -0.48 -10.02
CA ALA A 89 -4.08 0.69 -9.78
C ALA A 89 -5.55 0.43 -10.13
N ALA A 90 -5.83 -0.25 -11.24
CA ALA A 90 -7.20 -0.60 -11.64
C ALA A 90 -7.88 -1.54 -10.63
N LEU A 91 -7.17 -2.59 -10.19
CA LEU A 91 -7.70 -3.55 -9.20
C LEU A 91 -7.99 -2.87 -7.85
N LEU A 92 -7.08 -2.03 -7.36
CA LEU A 92 -7.26 -1.29 -6.11
C LEU A 92 -8.41 -0.27 -6.20
N LYS A 93 -8.56 0.40 -7.35
CA LYS A 93 -9.66 1.34 -7.58
C LYS A 93 -11.02 0.63 -7.66
N GLN A 94 -11.06 -0.60 -8.16
CA GLN A 94 -12.28 -1.41 -8.20
C GLN A 94 -12.66 -1.97 -6.82
N SER A 95 -11.67 -2.25 -5.95
CA SER A 95 -11.93 -2.85 -4.62
C SER A 95 -12.49 -1.86 -3.60
N GLY A 96 -12.37 -0.54 -3.83
CA GLY A 96 -13.02 0.45 -2.98
C GLY A 96 -12.69 1.91 -3.25
N ILE A 97 -12.65 2.72 -2.20
CA ILE A 97 -12.38 4.15 -2.29
C ILE A 97 -10.88 4.35 -2.43
N PHE A 98 -10.45 5.03 -3.50
CA PHE A 98 -9.05 5.26 -3.84
C PHE A 98 -8.65 6.71 -3.56
N ILE A 99 -7.91 6.94 -2.47
CA ILE A 99 -7.60 8.27 -1.91
C ILE A 99 -6.14 8.61 -2.14
N TYR A 100 -5.90 9.74 -2.81
CA TYR A 100 -4.57 10.31 -2.96
C TYR A 100 -4.22 11.18 -1.76
N LEU A 101 -3.18 10.81 -1.03
CA LEU A 101 -2.60 11.64 0.02
C LEU A 101 -1.41 12.42 -0.52
N VAL A 102 -1.46 13.74 -0.36
CA VAL A 102 -0.46 14.68 -0.86
C VAL A 102 0.10 15.51 0.27
N ALA A 103 1.38 15.86 0.14
CA ALA A 103 2.04 16.85 0.98
C ALA A 103 3.02 17.62 0.11
N ASP A 104 3.31 18.87 0.51
CA ASP A 104 4.34 19.66 -0.15
C ASP A 104 5.72 18.95 -0.02
N PRO A 105 6.54 18.89 -1.08
CA PRO A 105 7.87 18.28 -1.01
C PRO A 105 8.74 18.82 0.14
N ALA A 106 8.66 20.10 0.47
CA ALA A 106 9.38 20.69 1.59
C ALA A 106 8.87 20.18 2.95
N VAL A 107 7.58 19.83 3.06
CA VAL A 107 7.04 19.16 4.24
C VAL A 107 7.54 17.71 4.32
N ILE A 108 7.58 17.01 3.19
CA ILE A 108 8.08 15.62 3.13
C ILE A 108 9.56 15.57 3.52
N TYR A 109 10.38 16.49 3.00
CA TYR A 109 11.82 16.55 3.29
C TYR A 109 12.14 16.81 4.78
N ARG A 110 11.25 17.50 5.50
CA ARG A 110 11.42 17.79 6.95
C ARG A 110 11.03 16.62 7.87
N ARG A 111 10.42 15.56 7.34
CA ARG A 111 9.98 14.38 8.09
C ARG A 111 11.05 13.29 8.04
#